data_AF-A0A1E1MWK3-F1
#
_entry.id   AF-A0A1E1MWK3-F1
#
_cell.length_a   1.000
_cell.length_b   1.000
_cell.length_c   1.000
_cell.angle_alpha   90.00
_cell.angle_beta   90.00
_cell.angle_gamma   90.00
#
_symmetry.space_group_name_H-M   'P 1'
#
loop_
_entity.id
_entity.type
_entity.pdbx_description
1 polymer ?
#
loop_
_entity_poly.entity_id
_entity_poly.type
_entity_poly.pdbx_seq_one_letter_code
_entity_poly.pdbx_strand_id
1 'polypeptide(L)'
;MFTSSPESLAAIEQRIVINKLTKFKGAARVSIRNLEFLYPSRQIDRKAIRQLTREFDSEGCIREEPSHRIPAVIDASILQAALEKLSLTAETFRAKADDLLFLELRSGVRLEYLYG
;
A
#
# COMPACT_ATOMS: atom_id res chain seq x y z
N MET A 1 5.43 -15.11 -38.59
CA MET A 1 5.97 -13.72 -38.55
C MET A 1 5.17 -12.96 -37.50
N PHE A 2 5.75 -12.65 -36.35
CA PHE A 2 5.10 -11.84 -35.31
C PHE A 2 5.62 -10.41 -35.43
N THR A 3 4.79 -9.50 -35.94
CA THR A 3 5.09 -8.07 -35.98
C THR A 3 4.67 -7.45 -34.65
N SER A 4 5.52 -7.51 -33.64
CA SER A 4 5.36 -6.66 -32.46
C SER A 4 5.79 -5.24 -32.85
N SER A 5 4.81 -4.38 -33.11
CA SER A 5 5.03 -2.94 -33.20
C SER A 5 5.65 -2.45 -31.89
N PRO A 6 6.73 -1.65 -31.91
CA PRO A 6 7.27 -1.08 -30.69
C PRO A 6 6.28 -0.05 -30.17
N GLU A 7 5.51 -0.41 -29.13
CA GLU A 7 4.79 0.58 -28.33
C GLU A 7 5.80 1.61 -27.83
N SER A 8 5.51 2.90 -28.05
CA SER A 8 6.38 3.96 -27.54
C SER A 8 6.40 3.95 -26.02
N LEU A 9 7.53 4.32 -25.42
CA LEU A 9 7.67 4.42 -23.96
C LEU A 9 6.55 5.28 -23.34
N ALA A 10 6.18 6.38 -24.01
CA ALA A 10 5.08 7.24 -23.59
C ALA A 10 3.72 6.51 -23.54
N ALA A 11 3.42 5.64 -24.51
CA ALA A 11 2.18 4.85 -24.50
C ALA A 11 2.18 3.81 -23.37
N ILE A 12 3.33 3.20 -23.09
CA ILE A 12 3.50 2.26 -21.98
C ILE A 12 3.33 2.97 -20.64
N GLU A 13 3.97 4.12 -20.45
CA GLU A 13 3.85 4.96 -19.25
C GLU A 13 2.42 5.39 -19.00
N GLN A 14 1.73 5.90 -20.02
CA GLN A 14 0.30 6.25 -19.92
C GLN A 14 -0.55 5.05 -19.50
N ARG A 15 -0.31 3.87 -20.10
CA ARG A 15 -1.04 2.64 -19.73
C ARG A 15 -0.76 2.24 -18.28
N ILE A 16 0.46 2.40 -17.80
CA ILE A 16 0.80 2.16 -16.39
C ILE A 16 0.07 3.12 -15.47
N VAL A 17 0.04 4.42 -15.80
CA VAL A 17 -0.67 5.44 -15.00
C VAL A 17 -2.16 5.13 -14.94
N ILE A 18 -2.80 4.84 -16.08
CA ILE A 18 -4.21 4.47 -16.15
C ILE A 18 -4.48 3.19 -15.35
N ASN A 19 -3.62 2.17 -15.47
CA ASN A 19 -3.75 0.94 -14.72
C ASN A 19 -3.62 1.16 -13.20
N LYS A 20 -2.71 2.03 -12.77
CA LYS A 20 -2.56 2.39 -11.34
C LYS A 20 -3.82 3.08 -10.84
N LEU A 21 -4.34 4.06 -11.57
CA LEU A 21 -5.56 4.80 -11.20
C LEU A 21 -6.80 3.90 -11.15
N THR A 22 -6.97 3.01 -12.14
CA THR A 22 -8.15 2.12 -12.21
C THR A 22 -8.11 0.99 -11.17
N LYS A 23 -6.92 0.51 -10.82
CA LYS A 23 -6.73 -0.55 -9.82
C LYS A 23 -6.66 -0.02 -8.39
N PHE A 24 -6.47 1.29 -8.20
CA PHE A 24 -6.46 1.89 -6.87
C PHE A 24 -7.80 1.69 -6.15
N LYS A 25 -7.76 1.00 -5.01
CA LYS A 25 -8.96 0.69 -4.22
C LYS A 25 -9.21 1.65 -3.06
N GLY A 26 -8.20 2.40 -2.62
CA GLY A 26 -8.29 3.30 -1.48
C GLY A 26 -7.00 3.27 -0.66
N ALA A 27 -7.05 3.91 0.50
CA ALA A 27 -5.95 3.92 1.45
C ALA A 27 -6.46 3.51 2.83
N ALA A 28 -5.64 2.75 3.57
CA ALA A 28 -5.99 2.27 4.89
C ALA A 28 -4.76 2.17 5.77
N ARG A 29 -4.99 2.15 7.09
CA ARG A 29 -4.02 1.70 8.08
C ARG A 29 -4.12 0.20 8.18
N VAL A 30 -2.98 -0.48 8.22
CA VAL A 30 -2.88 -1.91 8.46
C VAL A 30 -1.88 -2.17 9.56
N SER A 31 -1.97 -3.33 10.20
CA SER A 31 -0.92 -3.78 11.12
C SER A 31 0.36 -4.08 10.33
N ILE A 32 1.50 -3.60 10.84
CA ILE A 32 2.82 -3.90 10.25
C ILE A 32 3.11 -5.40 10.17
N ARG A 33 2.47 -6.22 11.03
CA ARG A 33 2.60 -7.69 11.02
C ARG A 33 1.97 -8.34 9.79
N ASN A 34 1.08 -7.62 9.10
CA ASN A 34 0.46 -8.07 7.87
C ASN A 34 1.20 -7.57 6.62
N LEU A 35 2.37 -6.93 6.76
CA LEU A 35 3.19 -6.52 5.63
C LEU A 35 4.31 -7.53 5.39
N GLU A 36 4.53 -7.88 4.13
CA GLU A 36 5.65 -8.71 3.70
C GLU A 36 6.62 -7.92 2.82
N PHE A 37 7.88 -7.88 3.25
CA PHE A 37 8.96 -7.24 2.52
C PHE A 37 9.72 -8.31 1.75
N LEU A 38 9.40 -8.48 0.46
CA LEU A 38 9.96 -9.54 -0.40
C LEU A 38 11.48 -9.43 -0.61
N TYR A 39 12.06 -8.25 -0.37
CA TYR A 39 13.49 -8.00 -0.45
C TYR A 39 13.97 -7.30 0.82
N PRO A 40 14.29 -8.04 1.89
CA PRO A 40 14.99 -7.49 3.05
C PRO A 40 16.47 -7.27 2.66
N SER A 41 16.73 -6.42 1.67
CA SER A 41 18.05 -6.26 1.05
C SER A 41 18.97 -5.31 1.81
N ARG A 42 18.47 -4.63 2.84
CA ARG A 42 19.27 -3.72 3.67
C ARG A 42 19.65 -4.42 4.97
N GLN A 43 20.94 -4.41 5.28
CA GLN A 43 21.39 -4.75 6.63
C GLN A 43 20.64 -3.88 7.64
N ILE A 44 20.27 -4.48 8.76
CA ILE A 44 19.55 -3.77 9.82
C ILE A 44 20.46 -2.69 10.39
N ASP A 45 20.14 -1.42 10.10
CA ASP A 45 20.83 -0.27 10.68
C ASP A 45 20.27 0.01 12.09
N ARG A 46 20.99 -0.48 13.10
CA ARG A 46 20.64 -0.26 14.51
C ARG A 46 20.69 1.21 14.94
N LYS A 47 21.47 2.05 14.27
CA LYS A 47 21.53 3.49 14.56
C LYS A 47 20.25 4.15 14.04
N ALA A 48 19.85 3.83 12.81
CA ALA A 48 18.59 4.29 12.23
C ALA A 48 17.38 3.86 13.08
N ILE A 49 17.33 2.59 13.53
CA ILE A 49 16.26 2.12 14.42
C ILE A 49 16.18 2.94 15.71
N ARG A 50 17.31 3.15 16.40
CA ARG A 50 17.32 3.93 17.64
C ARG A 50 16.87 5.38 17.43
N GLN A 51 17.24 5.96 16.29
CA GLN A 51 16.83 7.31 15.93
C GLN A 51 15.30 7.35 15.68
N LEU A 52 14.78 6.44 14.86
CA LEU A 52 13.34 6.33 14.58
C LEU A 52 12.52 6.07 15.83
N THR A 53 12.99 5.24 16.77
CA THR A 53 12.31 5.02 18.05
C THR A 53 12.25 6.31 18.87
N ARG A 54 13.35 7.07 18.96
CA ARG A 54 13.37 8.33 19.70
C ARG A 54 12.45 9.37 19.09
N GLU A 55 12.49 9.53 17.77
CA GLU A 55 11.63 10.45 17.02
C GLU A 55 10.15 10.08 17.22
N PHE A 56 9.82 8.79 17.13
CA PHE A 56 8.46 8.31 17.39
C PHE A 56 8.02 8.57 18.84
N ASP A 57 8.87 8.35 19.83
CA ASP A 57 8.56 8.60 21.24
C ASP A 57 8.36 10.11 21.54
N SER A 58 9.04 10.99 20.81
CA SER A 58 8.93 12.45 21.00
C SER A 58 7.81 13.10 20.19
N GLU A 59 7.64 12.70 18.93
CA GLU A 59 6.77 13.38 17.96
C GLU A 59 5.50 12.56 17.64
N GLY A 60 5.51 11.27 17.98
CA GLY A 60 4.45 10.34 17.60
C GLY A 60 4.47 10.03 16.09
N CYS A 61 3.32 9.63 15.56
CA CYS A 61 3.15 9.41 14.13
C CYS A 61 2.64 10.71 13.48
N ILE A 62 3.51 11.43 12.78
CA ILE A 62 3.10 12.60 12.00
C ILE A 62 2.29 12.09 10.80
N ARG A 63 1.01 12.46 10.71
CA ARG A 63 0.15 12.17 9.56
C ARG A 63 0.43 13.17 8.45
N GLU A 64 1.63 13.10 7.88
CA GLU A 64 1.99 13.95 6.74
C GLU A 64 1.35 13.46 5.44
N GLU A 65 1.44 14.33 4.42
CA GLU A 65 0.96 14.21 3.03
C GLU A 65 0.94 12.75 2.48
N PRO A 66 0.01 12.40 1.56
CA PRO A 66 -0.08 11.08 0.93
C PRO A 66 1.21 10.53 0.29
N SER A 67 2.25 11.35 0.12
CA SER A 67 3.57 10.98 -0.39
C SER A 67 4.28 9.90 0.43
N HIS A 68 3.96 9.77 1.73
CA HIS A 68 4.61 8.78 2.60
C HIS A 68 3.81 7.47 2.72
N ARG A 69 2.75 7.30 1.93
CA ARG A 69 1.95 6.05 1.92
C ARG A 69 2.67 4.97 1.13
N ILE A 70 2.62 3.76 1.68
CA ILE A 70 3.21 2.58 1.05
C ILE A 70 2.18 1.94 0.09
N PRO A 71 2.48 1.81 -1.22
CA PRO A 71 1.64 1.05 -2.13
C PRO A 71 1.75 -0.45 -1.83
N ALA A 72 0.61 -1.14 -1.76
CA ALA A 72 0.54 -2.57 -1.51
C ALA A 72 -0.52 -3.22 -2.40
N VAL A 73 -0.30 -4.49 -2.74
CA VAL A 73 -1.30 -5.32 -3.42
C VAL A 73 -2.13 -6.05 -2.39
N ILE A 74 -3.44 -6.07 -2.61
CA ILE A 74 -4.40 -6.84 -1.83
C ILE A 74 -5.30 -7.63 -2.77
N ASP A 75 -5.52 -8.90 -2.44
CA ASP A 75 -6.48 -9.73 -3.17
C ASP A 75 -7.92 -9.22 -2.96
N ALA A 76 -8.75 -9.33 -4.00
CA ALA A 76 -10.11 -8.83 -3.97
C ALA A 76 -10.96 -9.48 -2.86
N SER A 77 -10.80 -10.80 -2.64
CA SER A 77 -11.54 -11.54 -1.63
C SER A 77 -11.12 -11.13 -0.21
N ILE A 78 -9.83 -10.84 -0.02
CA ILE A 78 -9.28 -10.37 1.26
C ILE A 78 -9.80 -8.96 1.56
N LEU A 79 -9.77 -8.06 0.57
CA LEU A 79 -10.31 -6.71 0.72
C LEU A 79 -11.80 -6.77 1.06
N GLN A 80 -12.58 -7.56 0.32
CA GLN A 80 -14.01 -7.71 0.58
C GLN A 80 -14.28 -8.21 2.00
N ALA A 81 -13.61 -9.27 2.45
CA ALA A 81 -13.79 -9.81 3.80
C ALA A 81 -13.41 -8.79 4.90
N ALA A 82 -12.42 -7.94 4.65
CA ALA A 82 -12.03 -6.89 5.59
C ALA A 82 -13.03 -5.73 5.60
N LEU A 83 -13.61 -5.36 4.45
CA LEU A 83 -14.65 -4.34 4.36
C LEU A 83 -15.98 -4.79 4.98
N GLU A 84 -16.34 -6.07 4.83
CA GLU A 84 -17.52 -6.66 5.46
C GLU A 84 -17.45 -6.56 6.99
N LYS A 85 -16.29 -6.81 7.59
CA LYS A 85 -16.08 -6.62 9.04
C LYS A 85 -16.29 -5.17 9.50
N LEU A 86 -15.97 -4.22 8.64
CA LEU A 86 -16.14 -2.78 8.91
C LEU A 86 -17.52 -2.26 8.51
N SER A 87 -18.40 -3.12 7.97
CA SER A 87 -19.70 -2.74 7.40
C SER A 87 -19.57 -1.63 6.33
N LEU A 88 -18.54 -1.72 5.49
CA LEU A 88 -18.25 -0.73 4.45
C LEU A 88 -18.36 -1.33 3.04
N THR A 89 -18.72 -0.49 2.08
CA THR A 89 -18.63 -0.84 0.66
C THR A 89 -17.30 -0.38 0.06
N ALA A 90 -16.93 -0.93 -1.10
CA ALA A 90 -15.73 -0.53 -1.82
C ALA A 90 -15.77 0.94 -2.25
N GLU A 91 -16.95 1.48 -2.57
CA GLU A 91 -17.15 2.87 -2.95
C GLU A 91 -16.88 3.81 -1.76
N THR A 92 -17.42 3.49 -0.59
CA THR A 92 -17.19 4.27 0.64
C THR A 92 -15.73 4.19 1.08
N PHE A 93 -15.11 3.01 0.96
CA PHE A 93 -13.70 2.83 1.27
C PHE A 93 -12.79 3.71 0.39
N ARG A 94 -13.06 3.76 -0.92
CA ARG A 94 -12.31 4.59 -1.86
C ARG A 94 -12.47 6.10 -1.59
N ALA A 95 -13.64 6.53 -1.13
CA ALA A 95 -13.96 7.94 -0.88
C ALA A 95 -13.30 8.52 0.39
N LYS A 96 -12.94 7.68 1.37
CA LYS A 96 -12.33 8.10 2.66
C LYS A 96 -10.80 8.21 2.59
N ALA A 97 -10.28 8.89 1.57
CA ALA A 97 -8.82 8.99 1.36
C ALA A 97 -8.08 9.75 2.47
N ASP A 98 -8.77 10.63 3.20
CA ASP A 98 -8.18 11.49 4.24
C ASP A 98 -8.39 10.92 5.66
N ASP A 99 -9.48 10.19 5.90
CA ASP A 99 -9.74 9.50 7.16
C ASP A 99 -9.42 8.01 7.03
N LEU A 100 -8.12 7.70 7.18
CA LEU A 100 -7.61 6.35 6.99
C LEU A 100 -8.16 5.38 8.04
N LEU A 101 -9.06 4.53 7.59
CA LEU A 101 -9.63 3.44 8.38
C LEU A 101 -8.58 2.38 8.68
N PHE A 102 -8.69 1.76 9.85
CA PHE A 102 -7.89 0.58 10.16
C PHE A 102 -8.53 -0.65 9.53
N LEU A 103 -7.88 -1.20 8.50
CA LEU A 103 -8.33 -2.39 7.80
C LEU A 103 -7.81 -3.64 8.54
N GLU A 104 -8.71 -4.27 9.30
CA GLU A 104 -8.38 -5.46 10.06
C GLU A 104 -8.33 -6.70 9.16
N LEU A 105 -7.12 -7.14 8.84
CA LEU A 105 -6.88 -8.34 8.06
C LEU A 105 -6.90 -9.59 8.95
N ARG A 106 -7.34 -10.72 8.39
CA ARG A 106 -7.32 -12.01 9.11
C ARG A 106 -5.88 -12.42 9.45
N SER A 107 -5.72 -13.21 10.51
CA SER A 107 -4.42 -13.80 10.85
C SER A 107 -3.86 -14.62 9.68
N GLY A 108 -2.57 -14.47 9.39
CA GLY A 108 -1.90 -15.15 8.28
C GLY A 108 -1.99 -14.44 6.92
N VAL A 109 -2.83 -13.41 6.78
CA VAL A 109 -2.83 -12.57 5.57
C VAL A 109 -1.59 -11.68 5.55
N ARG A 110 -0.87 -11.70 4.42
CA ARG A 110 0.26 -10.82 4.14
C ARG A 110 -0.03 -10.01 2.89
N LEU A 111 0.20 -8.71 2.97
CA LEU A 111 0.17 -7.80 1.85
C LEU A 111 1.57 -7.70 1.27
N GLU A 112 1.67 -7.92 -0.03
CA GLU A 112 2.91 -7.70 -0.75
C GLU A 112 3.15 -6.20 -0.90
N TYR A 113 4.26 -5.75 -0.35
CA TYR A 113 4.74 -4.39 -0.56
C TYR A 113 5.29 -4.24 -1.97
N LEU A 114 4.76 -3.26 -2.71
CA LEU A 114 5.32 -2.85 -4.00
C LEU A 114 6.41 -1.82 -3.75
N TYR A 115 7.67 -2.24 -3.79
CA TYR A 115 8.78 -1.30 -3.88
C TYR A 115 8.73 -0.62 -5.26
N GLY A 116 8.88 0.71 -5.27
CA GLY A 116 9.16 1.51 -6.47
C GLY A 116 10.58 2.06 -6.38
#